data_AF-A0A2V8M2K7-F1
#
_entry.id   AF-A0A2V8M2K7-F1
#
_cell.length_a   1.000
_cell.length_b   1.000
_cell.length_c   1.000
_cell.angle_alpha   90.00
_cell.angle_beta   90.00
_cell.angle_gamma   90.00
#
_symmetry.space_group_name_H-M   'P 1'
#
loop_
_entity.id
_entity.type
_entity.pdbx_description
1 polymer ?
#
loop_
_entity_poly.entity_id
_entity_poly.type
_entity_poly.pdbx_seq_one_letter_code
_entity_poly.pdbx_strand_id
1 'polypeptide(L)' 'MNILISLGPPAEYFIMPDVIGKPAELVASRARNEGFRIGKMNFRKYPGVEPGVVIQQKPQAGYRLSKSDIILLDVSQ' A
#
# COMPACT_ATOMS: atom_id res chain seq x y z
N MET A 1 42.56 8.35 14.84
CA MET A 1 41.79 9.18 13.90
C MET A 1 40.45 8.52 13.69
N ASN A 2 39.38 9.18 14.11
CA ASN A 2 38.03 8.66 14.17
C ASN A 2 37.22 9.50 13.18
N ILE A 3 36.92 8.92 12.03
CA ILE A 3 36.07 9.54 11.01
C ILE A 3 34.62 9.28 11.43
N LEU A 4 33.87 10.35 11.63
CA LEU A 4 32.43 10.30 11.85
C LEU A 4 31.77 10.24 10.48
N ILE A 5 31.41 9.03 10.02
CA ILE A 5 30.57 8.88 8.83
C ILE A 5 29.13 9.11 9.29
N SER A 6 28.58 10.27 8.95
CA SER A 6 27.13 10.50 9.04
C SER A 6 26.46 9.69 7.93
N LEU A 7 26.17 8.42 8.20
CA LEU A 7 25.14 7.70 7.47
C LEU A 7 23.84 8.40 7.86
N GLY A 8 23.23 9.14 6.93
CA GLY A 8 21.91 9.73 7.15
C GLY A 8 20.92 8.69 7.70
N PRO A 9 19.79 9.11 8.30
CA PRO A 9 18.88 8.20 8.97
C PRO A 9 18.56 7.01 8.06
N PRO A 10 18.62 5.76 8.58
CA PRO A 10 18.33 4.59 7.77
C PRO A 10 16.97 4.78 7.11
N ALA A 11 16.92 4.62 5.79
CA ALA A 11 15.67 4.76 5.08
C ALA A 11 14.65 3.78 5.69
N GLU A 12 13.57 4.33 6.25
CA GLU A 12 12.55 3.55 6.91
C GLU A 12 11.74 2.84 5.82
N TYR A 13 11.92 1.53 5.73
CA TYR A 13 11.20 0.69 4.80
C TYR A 13 10.17 -0.16 5.52
N PHE A 14 8.99 -0.26 4.92
CA PHE A 14 7.90 -1.10 5.34
C PHE A 14 7.73 -2.23 4.34
N ILE A 15 7.01 -3.28 4.73
CA ILE A 15 6.65 -4.36 3.81
C ILE A 15 5.18 -4.19 3.43
N MET A 16 4.89 -4.20 2.13
CA MET A 16 3.53 -4.14 1.61
C MET A 16 2.73 -5.34 2.15
N PRO A 17 1.66 -5.11 2.91
CA PRO A 17 0.81 -6.20 3.39
C PRO A 17 -0.05 -6.76 2.25
N ASP A 18 -0.52 -8.00 2.42
CA ASP A 18 -1.61 -8.52 1.60
C ASP A 18 -2.95 -7.92 2.04
N VAL A 19 -3.59 -7.22 1.12
CA VAL A 19 -4.86 -6.53 1.30
C VAL A 19 -5.94 -7.02 0.35
N ILE A 20 -5.64 -8.05 -0.47
CA ILE A 20 -6.62 -8.67 -1.36
C ILE A 20 -7.74 -9.30 -0.51
N GLY A 21 -8.98 -9.18 -0.98
CA GLY A 21 -10.17 -9.67 -0.28
C GLY A 21 -10.64 -8.78 0.88
N LYS A 22 -9.95 -7.67 1.18
CA LYS A 22 -10.35 -6.74 2.25
C LYS A 22 -11.19 -5.59 1.69
N PRO A 23 -12.02 -4.93 2.53
CA PRO A 23 -12.72 -3.72 2.12
C PRO A 23 -11.74 -2.60 1.75
N ALA A 24 -11.89 -2.05 0.54
CA ALA A 24 -10.95 -1.07 -0.01
C ALA A 24 -10.91 0.23 0.79
N GLU A 25 -12.05 0.67 1.32
CA GLU A 25 -12.12 1.87 2.16
C GLU A 25 -11.36 1.70 3.48
N LEU A 26 -11.51 0.54 4.12
CA LEU A 26 -10.80 0.21 5.36
C LEU A 26 -9.29 0.18 5.11
N VAL A 27 -8.86 -0.48 4.04
CA VAL A 27 -7.45 -0.56 3.65
C VAL A 27 -6.89 0.84 3.39
N ALA A 28 -7.61 1.67 2.64
CA ALA A 28 -7.15 3.00 2.30
C ALA A 28 -7.13 3.95 3.50
N SER A 29 -8.12 3.87 4.40
CA SER A 29 -8.16 4.64 5.63
C SER A 29 -6.95 4.30 6.52
N ARG A 30 -6.70 3.00 6.75
CA ARG A 30 -5.53 2.54 7.52
C ARG A 30 -4.22 2.98 6.88
N ALA A 31 -4.05 2.77 5.57
CA ALA A 31 -2.85 3.18 4.87
C ALA A 31 -2.57 4.69 5.01
N ARG A 32 -3.60 5.54 4.88
CA ARG A 32 -3.46 6.99 5.07
C ARG A 32 -3.14 7.37 6.51
N ASN A 33 -3.76 6.73 7.50
CA ASN A 33 -3.47 6.94 8.92
C ASN A 33 -2.01 6.59 9.26
N GLU A 34 -1.49 5.55 8.62
CA GLU A 34 -0.08 5.15 8.70
C GLU A 34 0.85 6.05 7.86
N GLY A 35 0.34 7.08 7.19
CA GLY A 35 1.12 8.02 6.39
C GLY A 35 1.53 7.52 5.00
N PHE A 36 0.94 6.43 4.51
CA PHE A 36 1.12 5.98 3.13
C PHE A 36 0.17 6.70 2.17
N ARG A 37 0.59 6.80 0.90
CA ARG A 37 -0.19 7.43 -0.15
C ARG A 37 -0.96 6.38 -0.93
N ILE A 38 -2.28 6.52 -0.96
CA ILE A 38 -3.16 5.71 -1.82
C ILE A 38 -3.45 6.52 -3.08
N GLY A 39 -3.12 5.96 -4.24
CA GLY A 39 -3.43 6.55 -5.53
C GLY A 39 -4.88 6.33 -5.94
N LYS A 40 -5.18 6.56 -7.23
CA LYS A 40 -6.52 6.34 -7.78
C LYS A 40 -6.89 4.85 -7.67
N MET A 41 -8.05 4.57 -7.07
CA MET A 41 -8.63 3.23 -7.06
C MET A 41 -9.33 2.97 -8.40
N ASN A 42 -9.07 1.82 -9.01
CA ASN A 42 -9.77 1.42 -10.23
C ASN A 42 -10.90 0.46 -9.88
N PHE A 43 -12.12 0.85 -10.19
CA PHE A 43 -13.30 0.01 -9.99
C PHE A 43 -13.54 -0.84 -11.24
N ARG A 44 -13.67 -2.15 -11.06
CA ARG A 44 -13.90 -3.11 -12.14
C ARG A 44 -14.93 -4.15 -11.73
N LYS A 45 -15.82 -4.52 -12.65
CA LYS A 45 -16.75 -5.64 -12.41
C LYS A 45 -15.96 -6.92 -12.19
N TYR A 46 -16.21 -7.59 -11.07
CA TYR A 46 -15.55 -8.84 -10.72
C TYR A 46 -16.60 -9.84 -10.22
N PRO A 47 -17.10 -10.74 -11.08
CA PRO A 47 -18.15 -11.68 -10.72
C PRO A 47 -17.75 -12.55 -9.51
N GLY A 48 -18.68 -12.72 -8.57
CA GLY A 48 -18.45 -13.54 -7.38
C GLY A 48 -17.71 -12.84 -6.24
N VAL A 49 -17.42 -11.56 -6.35
CA VAL A 49 -16.85 -10.74 -5.26
C VAL A 49 -17.78 -9.57 -4.97
N GLU A 50 -18.02 -9.32 -3.68
CA GLU A 50 -18.86 -8.19 -3.24
C GLU A 50 -18.26 -6.85 -3.69
N PRO A 51 -19.07 -5.85 -4.08
CA PRO A 51 -18.58 -4.52 -4.39
C PRO A 51 -17.79 -3.89 -3.24
N GLY A 52 -16.74 -3.12 -3.57
CA GLY A 52 -15.91 -2.42 -2.59
C GLY A 52 -14.77 -3.27 -1.99
N VAL A 53 -14.54 -4.48 -2.51
CA VAL A 53 -13.47 -5.38 -2.09
C VAL A 53 -12.24 -5.21 -2.97
N VAL A 54 -11.06 -5.19 -2.37
CA VAL A 54 -9.78 -5.16 -3.10
C VAL A 54 -9.59 -6.48 -3.84
N ILE A 55 -9.53 -6.42 -5.17
CA ILE A 55 -9.26 -7.57 -6.03
C ILE A 55 -7.81 -7.58 -6.52
N GLN A 56 -7.11 -6.44 -6.45
CA GLN A 56 -5.70 -6.34 -6.79
C GLN A 56 -5.04 -5.18 -6.05
N GLN A 57 -3.74 -5.32 -5.77
CA GLN A 57 -2.91 -4.28 -5.17
C GLN A 57 -1.60 -4.11 -5.94
N LYS A 58 -1.07 -2.89 -5.92
CA LYS A 58 0.31 -2.57 -6.33
C LYS A 58 0.89 -1.53 -5.36
N PRO A 59 2.12 -1.71 -4.85
CA PRO A 59 3.00 -2.87 -5.02
C PRO A 59 2.40 -4.19 -4.52
N GLN A 60 2.99 -5.33 -4.94
CA GLN A 60 2.55 -6.65 -4.49
C GLN A 60 2.93 -6.87 -3.02
N ALA A 61 2.21 -7.78 -2.35
CA ALA A 61 2.53 -8.17 -0.99
C ALA A 61 4.00 -8.64 -0.88
N GLY A 62 4.68 -8.28 0.21
CA GLY A 62 6.10 -8.57 0.41
C GLY A 62 7.06 -7.55 -0.22
N TYR A 63 6.58 -6.64 -1.07
CA TYR A 63 7.41 -5.60 -1.66
C TYR A 63 7.78 -4.52 -0.62
N ARG A 64 8.97 -3.93 -0.77
CA ARG A 64 9.43 -2.84 0.11
C ARG A 64 8.71 -1.53 -0.23
N LEU A 65 8.17 -0.88 0.79
CA LEU A 65 7.50 0.41 0.70
C LEU A 65 8.28 1.48 1.47
N SER A 66 8.20 2.69 0.96
CA SER A 66 8.55 3.95 1.60
C SER A 66 7.29 4.80 1.74
N LYS A 67 7.30 5.82 2.61
CA LYS A 67 6.16 6.75 2.75
C LYS A 67 5.91 7.58 1.48
N SER A 68 6.89 7.69 0.59
CA SER A 68 6.76 8.33 -0.73
C SER A 68 6.06 7.46 -1.77
N ASP A 69 6.00 6.13 -1.56
CA ASP A 69 5.41 5.22 -2.54
C ASP A 69 3.89 5.37 -2.62
N ILE A 70 3.38 5.16 -3.83
CA ILE A 70 1.96 5.22 -4.14
C ILE A 70 1.42 3.79 -4.22
N ILE A 71 0.47 3.48 -3.34
CA ILE A 71 -0.28 2.23 -3.35
C ILE A 71 -1.50 2.39 -4.26
N LEU A 72 -1.60 1.54 -5.27
CA LEU A 72 -2.73 1.45 -6.18
C LEU A 72 -3.56 0.20 -5.84
N LEU A 73 -4.88 0.37 -5.85
CA LEU A 73 -5.82 -0.71 -5.58
C LEU A 73 -6.80 -0.82 -6.74
N ASP A 74 -7.05 -2.05 -7.17
CA ASP A 74 -8.20 -2.36 -8.01
C ASP A 74 -9.27 -2.98 -7.13
N VAL A 75 -10.50 -2.49 -7.29
CA VAL A 75 -11.63 -2.73 -6.40
C VAL A 75 -12.79 -3.29 -7.22
N SER A 76 -13.53 -4.24 -6.67
CA SER A 76 -14.77 -4.72 -7.28
C SER A 76 -15.82 -3.60 -7.31
N GLN A 77 -16.48 -3.46 -8.47
CA GLN A 77 -17.61 -2.56 -8.68
C GLN A 77 -18.94 -3.31 -8.59
#